data_AF-C3ZNI7-F1
#
_entry.id   AF-C3ZNI7-F1
#
_cell.length_a   1.000
_cell.length_b   1.000
_cell.length_c   1.000
_cell.angle_alpha   90.00
_cell.angle_beta   90.00
_cell.angle_gamma   90.00
#
_symmetry.space_group_name_H-M   'P 1'
#
loop_
_entity.id
_entity.type
_entity.pdbx_description
1 polymer ?
#
loop_
_entity_poly.entity_id
_entity_poly.type
_entity_poly.pdbx_seq_one_letter_code
_entity_poly.pdbx_strand_id
1 'polypeptide(L)'
;VDPVPFDKEKPPGHVRFVCVSDTHSRSDRMGAIPDGDVLLHAGDFTDLGHLQKVKDFNTWLGTLPHPYKVVIAGNHDLTFDPKLMQEIRAGKRPMFWAVRDEEAETAKSLLTNCIYLEDSETNVMGIRIWGSPWQPWFYDWAFNEERGKPILDKWNLIPEGVDILVTHGPPLG
;
A
#
# COMPACT_ATOMS: atom_id res chain seq x y z
N VAL A 1 -19.27 -13.85 -4.73
CA VAL A 1 -20.01 -12.65 -5.19
C VAL A 1 -19.39 -12.23 -6.50
N ASP A 2 -20.18 -12.10 -7.55
CA ASP A 2 -19.67 -11.68 -8.84
C ASP A 2 -19.39 -10.17 -8.84
N PRO A 3 -18.34 -9.72 -9.55
CA PRO A 3 -18.04 -8.30 -9.67
C PRO A 3 -19.20 -7.58 -10.37
N VAL A 4 -19.52 -6.38 -9.88
CA VAL A 4 -20.50 -5.51 -10.53
C VAL A 4 -19.85 -4.75 -11.69
N PRO A 5 -20.59 -4.49 -12.79
CA PRO A 5 -20.08 -3.69 -13.91
C PRO A 5 -19.66 -2.27 -13.48
N PHE A 6 -18.66 -1.70 -14.15
CA PHE A 6 -18.12 -0.38 -13.82
C PHE A 6 -19.10 0.77 -14.08
N ASP A 7 -20.01 0.60 -15.04
CA ASP A 7 -21.04 1.56 -15.41
C ASP A 7 -22.29 1.49 -14.52
N LYS A 8 -22.34 0.55 -13.56
CA LYS A 8 -23.42 0.47 -12.59
C LYS A 8 -23.51 1.80 -11.83
N GLU A 9 -24.70 2.37 -11.75
CA GLU A 9 -24.93 3.62 -11.02
C GLU A 9 -24.57 3.47 -9.53
N LYS A 10 -23.89 4.47 -8.97
CA LYS A 10 -23.58 4.53 -7.54
C LYS A 10 -24.85 4.95 -6.79
N PRO A 11 -25.36 4.15 -5.83
CA PRO A 11 -26.57 4.52 -5.10
C PRO A 11 -26.42 5.87 -4.37
N PRO A 12 -27.50 6.67 -4.22
CA PRO A 12 -27.46 7.90 -3.45
C PRO A 12 -26.95 7.67 -2.02
N GLY A 13 -26.14 8.61 -1.51
CA GLY A 13 -25.56 8.53 -0.16
C GLY A 13 -24.48 7.47 0.02
N HIS A 14 -23.98 6.84 -1.05
CA HIS A 14 -22.89 5.85 -0.98
C HIS A 14 -21.56 6.41 -1.49
N VAL A 15 -20.48 5.84 -0.96
CA VAL A 15 -19.09 6.04 -1.44
C VAL A 15 -18.68 4.82 -2.27
N ARG A 16 -18.09 5.05 -3.45
CA ARG A 16 -17.55 4.01 -4.32
C ARG A 16 -16.03 3.94 -4.14
N PHE A 17 -15.57 2.82 -3.60
CA PHE A 17 -14.16 2.50 -3.51
C PHE A 17 -13.70 1.72 -4.75
N VAL A 18 -12.55 2.08 -5.28
CA VAL A 18 -11.86 1.34 -6.34
C VAL A 18 -10.65 0.68 -5.70
N CYS A 19 -10.66 -0.65 -5.60
CA CYS A 19 -9.62 -1.41 -4.92
C CYS A 19 -8.64 -2.01 -5.94
N VAL A 20 -7.37 -1.70 -5.78
CA VAL A 20 -6.24 -2.20 -6.58
C VAL A 20 -5.14 -2.64 -5.61
N SER A 21 -4.26 -3.52 -6.04
CA SER A 21 -3.06 -3.92 -5.31
C SER A 21 -2.06 -4.49 -6.33
N ASP A 22 -0.82 -4.71 -5.91
CA ASP A 22 0.13 -5.56 -6.64
C ASP A 22 0.32 -5.08 -8.09
N THR A 23 0.47 -3.77 -8.27
CA THR A 23 0.74 -3.22 -9.60
C THR A 23 2.19 -3.46 -10.02
N HIS A 24 3.12 -3.72 -9.09
CA HIS A 24 4.49 -4.17 -9.36
C HIS A 24 5.18 -3.33 -10.45
N SER A 25 5.21 -2.00 -10.26
CA SER A 25 5.75 -1.02 -11.23
C SER A 25 5.10 -1.00 -12.62
N ARG A 26 3.90 -1.62 -12.79
CA ARG A 26 3.16 -1.74 -14.06
C ARG A 26 1.85 -0.98 -14.04
N SER A 27 1.78 0.11 -13.27
CA SER A 27 0.58 0.95 -13.20
C SER A 27 0.18 1.54 -14.56
N ASP A 28 1.13 1.74 -15.46
CA ASP A 28 0.94 2.11 -16.88
C ASP A 28 0.21 1.03 -17.71
N ARG A 29 0.15 -0.21 -17.23
CA ARG A 29 -0.47 -1.36 -17.91
C ARG A 29 -1.85 -1.74 -17.34
N MET A 30 -2.31 -1.05 -16.30
CA MET A 30 -3.56 -1.36 -15.60
C MET A 30 -4.83 -1.10 -16.42
N GLY A 31 -4.71 -0.60 -17.65
CA GLY A 31 -5.86 -0.22 -18.48
C GLY A 31 -6.66 0.91 -17.84
N ALA A 32 -7.93 1.04 -18.22
CA ALA A 32 -8.81 2.06 -17.66
C ALA A 32 -9.21 1.70 -16.23
N ILE A 33 -8.76 2.49 -15.26
CA ILE A 33 -9.25 2.43 -13.88
C ILE A 33 -10.68 2.96 -13.85
N PRO A 34 -11.65 2.22 -13.26
CA PRO A 34 -13.04 2.66 -13.23
C PRO A 34 -13.22 3.90 -12.37
N ASP A 35 -14.31 4.62 -12.62
CA ASP A 35 -14.70 5.79 -11.84
C ASP A 35 -15.06 5.41 -10.39
N GLY A 36 -14.79 6.33 -9.47
CA GLY A 36 -15.05 6.15 -8.05
C GLY A 36 -14.59 7.34 -7.22
N ASP A 37 -14.98 7.35 -5.96
CA ASP A 37 -14.71 8.47 -5.06
C ASP A 37 -13.35 8.34 -4.35
N VAL A 38 -12.95 7.09 -4.05
CA VAL A 38 -11.72 6.78 -3.33
C VAL A 38 -11.02 5.59 -4.00
N LEU A 39 -9.76 5.77 -4.41
CA LEU A 39 -8.89 4.66 -4.81
C LEU A 39 -8.19 4.11 -3.57
N LEU A 40 -8.20 2.78 -3.38
CA LEU A 40 -7.39 2.07 -2.40
C LEU A 40 -6.34 1.25 -3.13
N HIS A 41 -5.06 1.43 -2.78
CA HIS A 41 -3.97 0.57 -3.25
C HIS A 41 -3.37 -0.22 -2.07
N ALA A 42 -3.53 -1.54 -2.07
CA ALA A 42 -3.16 -2.42 -0.94
C ALA A 42 -1.70 -2.93 -0.98
N GLY A 43 -0.75 -2.07 -1.39
CA GLY A 43 0.68 -2.42 -1.40
C GLY A 43 1.19 -3.02 -2.71
N ASP A 44 2.49 -3.25 -2.75
CA ASP A 44 3.24 -3.77 -3.90
C ASP A 44 3.05 -2.91 -5.15
N PHE A 45 3.19 -1.59 -4.98
CA PHE A 45 3.14 -0.65 -6.10
C PHE A 45 4.47 -0.58 -6.87
N THR A 46 5.56 -1.04 -6.27
CA THR A 46 6.88 -1.23 -6.91
C THR A 46 7.30 -2.70 -6.91
N ASP A 47 8.33 -3.06 -7.70
CA ASP A 47 8.92 -4.41 -7.67
C ASP A 47 9.97 -4.59 -6.56
N LEU A 48 10.68 -3.51 -6.19
CA LEU A 48 11.84 -3.54 -5.26
C LEU A 48 11.93 -2.27 -4.39
N GLY A 49 11.01 -1.32 -4.50
CA GLY A 49 11.10 -0.04 -3.77
C GLY A 49 11.98 1.03 -4.41
N HIS A 50 12.47 0.84 -5.64
CA HIS A 50 13.29 1.86 -6.32
C HIS A 50 12.62 3.24 -6.33
N LEU A 51 13.29 4.30 -5.86
CA LEU A 51 12.72 5.66 -5.77
C LEU A 51 12.16 6.16 -7.11
N GLN A 52 12.78 5.79 -8.24
CA GLN A 52 12.24 6.13 -9.55
C GLN A 52 10.89 5.45 -9.81
N LYS A 53 10.71 4.20 -9.36
CA LYS A 53 9.44 3.48 -9.46
C LYS A 53 8.38 4.05 -8.53
N VAL A 54 8.77 4.54 -7.35
CA VAL A 54 7.86 5.30 -6.48
C VAL A 54 7.39 6.58 -7.17
N LYS A 55 8.29 7.31 -7.86
CA LYS A 55 7.92 8.49 -8.66
C LYS A 55 6.99 8.15 -9.81
N ASP A 56 7.30 7.10 -10.58
CA ASP A 56 6.48 6.66 -11.70
C ASP A 56 5.06 6.31 -11.22
N PHE A 57 4.95 5.58 -10.11
CA PHE A 57 3.67 5.26 -9.47
C PHE A 57 2.92 6.51 -8.99
N ASN A 58 3.60 7.44 -8.31
CA ASN A 58 3.00 8.68 -7.85
C ASN A 58 2.53 9.58 -9.00
N THR A 59 3.28 9.64 -10.11
CA THR A 59 2.87 10.34 -11.33
C THR A 59 1.61 9.72 -11.91
N TRP A 60 1.55 8.38 -12.00
CA TRP A 60 0.35 7.68 -12.44
C TRP A 60 -0.86 7.98 -11.55
N LEU A 61 -0.72 7.94 -10.21
CA LEU A 61 -1.79 8.31 -9.27
C LEU A 61 -2.33 9.72 -9.53
N GLY A 62 -1.45 10.67 -9.87
CA GLY A 62 -1.81 12.04 -10.20
C GLY A 62 -2.64 12.19 -11.49
N THR A 63 -2.64 11.19 -12.36
CA THR A 63 -3.48 11.18 -13.58
C THR A 63 -4.91 10.70 -13.33
N LEU A 64 -5.15 10.02 -12.20
CA LEU A 64 -6.43 9.41 -11.91
C LEU A 64 -7.44 10.44 -11.38
N PRO A 65 -8.71 10.37 -11.80
CA PRO A 65 -9.73 11.37 -11.45
C PRO A 65 -10.24 11.26 -10.01
N HIS A 66 -9.95 10.16 -9.29
CA HIS A 66 -10.44 9.92 -7.93
C HIS A 66 -10.04 11.06 -6.99
N PRO A 67 -10.98 11.73 -6.30
CA PRO A 67 -10.65 12.83 -5.39
C PRO A 67 -9.69 12.42 -4.27
N TYR A 68 -9.78 11.17 -3.81
CA TYR A 68 -8.92 10.62 -2.77
C TYR A 68 -8.24 9.34 -3.26
N LYS A 69 -6.97 9.19 -2.89
CA LYS A 69 -6.19 7.95 -3.10
C LYS A 69 -5.54 7.60 -1.78
N VAL A 70 -5.76 6.38 -1.30
CA VAL A 70 -5.17 5.85 -0.07
C VAL A 70 -4.28 4.68 -0.44
N VAL A 71 -3.05 4.69 0.05
CA VAL A 71 -2.02 3.70 -0.31
C VAL A 71 -1.37 3.17 0.96
N ILE A 72 -1.17 1.86 1.03
CA ILE A 72 -0.22 1.23 1.94
C ILE A 72 0.95 0.65 1.13
N ALA A 73 2.06 0.35 1.79
CA ALA A 73 3.14 -0.45 1.20
C ALA A 73 2.81 -1.95 1.25
N GLY A 74 3.50 -2.73 0.42
CA GLY A 74 3.58 -4.20 0.51
C GLY A 74 5.03 -4.66 0.66
N ASN A 75 5.27 -5.97 0.57
CA ASN A 75 6.63 -6.49 0.76
C ASN A 75 7.61 -6.16 -0.35
N HIS A 76 7.16 -5.78 -1.54
CA HIS A 76 8.05 -5.38 -2.64
C HIS A 76 8.49 -3.91 -2.54
N ASP A 77 7.85 -3.10 -1.70
CA ASP A 77 8.17 -1.69 -1.51
C ASP A 77 9.33 -1.52 -0.51
N LEU A 78 10.48 -2.15 -0.79
CA LEU A 78 11.58 -2.35 0.18
C LEU A 78 12.05 -1.08 0.89
N THR A 79 12.11 0.04 0.16
CA THR A 79 12.56 1.32 0.69
C THR A 79 11.61 1.91 1.73
N PHE A 80 10.40 1.37 1.88
CA PHE A 80 9.46 1.82 2.89
C PHE A 80 9.69 1.17 4.26
N ASP A 81 10.49 0.09 4.35
CA ASP A 81 10.86 -0.60 5.59
C ASP A 81 12.25 -0.16 6.08
N PRO A 82 12.34 0.71 7.11
CA PRO A 82 13.63 1.24 7.58
C PRO A 82 14.54 0.16 8.17
N LYS A 83 13.95 -0.87 8.80
CA LYS A 83 14.71 -1.97 9.41
C LYS A 83 15.37 -2.80 8.31
N LEU A 84 14.62 -3.16 7.27
CA LEU A 84 15.18 -3.86 6.13
C LEU A 84 16.26 -3.03 5.43
N MET A 85 16.03 -1.73 5.20
CA MET A 85 17.01 -0.86 4.56
C MET A 85 18.32 -0.76 5.36
N GLN A 86 18.25 -0.76 6.69
CA GLN A 86 19.44 -0.86 7.54
C GLN A 86 20.19 -2.18 7.34
N GLU A 87 19.48 -3.31 7.24
CA GLU A 87 20.07 -4.63 6.98
C GLU A 87 20.72 -4.71 5.59
N ILE A 88 20.08 -4.14 4.56
CA ILE A 88 20.61 -4.05 3.20
C ILE A 88 21.92 -3.26 3.18
N ARG A 89 21.94 -2.06 3.81
CA ARG A 89 23.15 -1.23 3.92
C ARG A 89 24.28 -1.90 4.70
N ALA A 90 23.93 -2.70 5.71
CA ALA A 90 24.88 -3.51 6.45
C ALA A 90 25.36 -4.77 5.70
N GLY A 91 24.89 -5.01 4.46
CA GLY A 91 25.27 -6.16 3.64
C GLY A 91 24.65 -7.49 4.07
N LYS A 92 23.67 -7.47 4.99
CA LYS A 92 22.99 -8.69 5.48
C LYS A 92 21.96 -9.24 4.50
N ARG A 93 21.56 -8.44 3.51
CA ARG A 93 20.57 -8.78 2.48
C ARG A 93 21.17 -8.57 1.09
N PRO A 94 22.16 -9.39 0.68
CA PRO A 94 22.90 -9.17 -0.56
C PRO A 94 22.02 -9.26 -1.82
N MET A 95 20.87 -9.94 -1.74
CA MET A 95 19.91 -10.03 -2.86
C MET A 95 19.31 -8.67 -3.24
N PHE A 96 19.27 -7.71 -2.31
CA PHE A 96 18.69 -6.37 -2.51
C PHE A 96 19.75 -5.27 -2.59
N TRP A 97 20.99 -5.63 -2.95
CA TRP A 97 22.10 -4.66 -3.04
C TRP A 97 21.77 -3.47 -3.96
N ALA A 98 20.89 -3.65 -4.94
CA ALA A 98 20.52 -2.64 -5.93
C ALA A 98 19.81 -1.42 -5.35
N VAL A 99 19.18 -1.54 -4.17
CA VAL A 99 18.47 -0.43 -3.51
C VAL A 99 19.24 0.14 -2.31
N ARG A 100 20.44 -0.37 -2.01
CA ARG A 100 21.18 -0.05 -0.76
C ARG A 100 21.44 1.45 -0.54
N ASP A 101 21.62 2.19 -1.63
CA ASP A 101 21.97 3.61 -1.63
C ASP A 101 20.73 4.53 -1.62
N GLU A 102 19.52 3.95 -1.62
CA GLU A 102 18.27 4.68 -1.54
C GLU A 102 17.89 4.98 -0.08
N GLU A 103 17.19 6.09 0.14
CA GLU A 103 16.76 6.54 1.46
C GLU A 103 15.26 6.37 1.69
N ALA A 104 14.89 5.67 2.78
CA ALA A 104 13.51 5.34 3.11
C ALA A 104 12.60 6.55 3.34
N GLU A 105 13.09 7.55 4.08
CA GLU A 105 12.37 8.81 4.30
C GLU A 105 12.13 9.58 2.98
N THR A 106 13.05 9.42 2.02
CA THR A 106 12.86 9.95 0.67
C THR A 106 11.74 9.20 -0.05
N ALA A 107 11.60 7.89 0.11
CA ALA A 107 10.55 7.11 -0.57
C ALA A 107 9.13 7.56 -0.21
N LYS A 108 8.82 7.66 1.09
CA LYS A 108 7.48 8.07 1.57
C LYS A 108 7.11 9.48 1.12
N SER A 109 8.05 10.42 1.15
CA SER A 109 7.80 11.81 0.75
C SER A 109 7.54 12.01 -0.76
N LEU A 110 7.87 11.01 -1.59
CA LEU A 110 7.58 11.06 -3.03
C LEU A 110 6.11 10.76 -3.36
N LEU A 111 5.35 10.18 -2.43
CA LEU A 111 3.93 9.86 -2.59
C LEU A 111 3.03 11.09 -2.36
N THR A 112 3.19 12.12 -3.18
CA THR A 112 2.48 13.41 -3.03
C THR A 112 1.03 13.41 -3.53
N ASN A 113 0.62 12.42 -4.33
CA ASN A 113 -0.72 12.30 -4.91
C ASN A 113 -1.63 11.32 -4.16
N CYS A 114 -1.26 10.89 -2.96
CA CYS A 114 -2.08 10.05 -2.11
C CYS A 114 -1.89 10.32 -0.62
N ILE A 115 -2.79 9.75 0.18
CA ILE A 115 -2.64 9.59 1.62
C ILE A 115 -1.95 8.23 1.83
N TYR A 116 -0.68 8.25 2.20
CA TYR A 116 0.05 7.05 2.57
C TYR A 116 -0.25 6.66 4.03
N LEU A 117 -0.60 5.40 4.28
CA LEU A 117 -0.85 4.86 5.62
C LEU A 117 0.17 3.77 5.97
N GLU A 118 0.65 3.81 7.21
CA GLU A 118 1.52 2.79 7.80
C GLU A 118 1.28 2.77 9.31
N ASP A 119 0.56 1.75 9.77
CA ASP A 119 0.09 1.63 11.15
C ASP A 119 -0.69 2.89 11.60
N SER A 120 -1.45 3.49 10.68
CA SER A 120 -2.13 4.78 10.86
C SER A 120 -3.50 4.80 10.19
N GLU A 121 -4.30 5.81 10.55
CA GLU A 121 -5.64 6.01 9.97
C GLU A 121 -5.80 7.35 9.26
N THR A 122 -6.80 7.40 8.38
CA THR A 122 -7.34 8.62 7.81
C THR A 122 -8.87 8.60 7.84
N ASN A 123 -9.49 9.77 7.72
CA ASN A 123 -10.93 9.89 7.49
C ASN A 123 -11.17 10.53 6.13
N VAL A 124 -11.84 9.81 5.25
CA VAL A 124 -12.19 10.27 3.91
C VAL A 124 -13.68 10.10 3.73
N MET A 125 -14.38 11.19 3.42
CA MET A 125 -15.84 11.19 3.23
C MET A 125 -16.63 10.62 4.42
N GLY A 126 -16.11 10.82 5.64
CA GLY A 126 -16.74 10.29 6.87
C GLY A 126 -16.41 8.82 7.16
N ILE A 127 -15.65 8.14 6.30
CA ILE A 127 -15.24 6.74 6.45
C ILE A 127 -13.85 6.68 7.08
N ARG A 128 -13.71 5.95 8.19
CA ARG A 128 -12.42 5.71 8.87
C ARG A 128 -11.70 4.54 8.22
N ILE A 129 -10.52 4.82 7.69
CA ILE A 129 -9.68 3.86 6.97
C ILE A 129 -8.38 3.71 7.74
N TRP A 130 -8.06 2.49 8.17
CA TRP A 130 -6.78 2.18 8.82
C TRP A 130 -5.94 1.28 7.90
N GLY A 131 -4.65 1.57 7.79
CA GLY A 131 -3.75 0.91 6.85
C GLY A 131 -2.46 0.41 7.48
N SER A 132 -2.05 -0.80 7.13
CA SER A 132 -0.76 -1.35 7.56
C SER A 132 -0.13 -2.29 6.53
N PRO A 133 1.19 -2.19 6.30
CA PRO A 133 1.91 -3.02 5.33
C PRO A 133 2.31 -4.39 5.88
N TRP A 134 2.24 -4.61 7.20
CA TRP A 134 2.76 -5.82 7.83
C TRP A 134 2.08 -7.08 7.31
N GLN A 135 2.84 -8.15 7.23
CA GLN A 135 2.33 -9.48 6.89
C GLN A 135 3.04 -10.57 7.68
N PRO A 136 2.38 -11.74 7.87
CA PRO A 136 3.07 -12.92 8.33
C PRO A 136 4.22 -13.28 7.39
N TRP A 137 5.37 -13.64 7.95
CA TRP A 137 6.59 -13.92 7.20
C TRP A 137 6.35 -14.70 5.89
N PHE A 138 6.76 -14.10 4.78
CA PHE A 138 6.75 -14.66 3.44
C PHE A 138 8.02 -14.25 2.69
N TYR A 139 8.97 -15.18 2.63
CA TYR A 139 10.35 -14.92 2.19
C TYR A 139 11.01 -13.77 2.97
N ASP A 140 12.20 -13.35 2.52
CA ASP A 140 13.00 -12.32 3.19
C ASP A 140 12.71 -10.89 2.68
N TRP A 141 11.47 -10.61 2.29
CA TRP A 141 11.05 -9.29 1.80
C TRP A 141 10.71 -8.31 2.95
N ALA A 142 10.32 -7.06 2.62
CA ALA A 142 9.94 -6.03 3.59
C ALA A 142 8.67 -6.37 4.36
N PHE A 143 8.49 -5.72 5.52
CA PHE A 143 7.27 -5.78 6.33
C PHE A 143 6.83 -7.18 6.76
N ASN A 144 7.81 -8.08 6.93
CA ASN A 144 7.58 -9.41 7.45
C ASN A 144 7.68 -9.45 8.97
N GLU A 145 6.71 -10.08 9.61
CA GLU A 145 6.75 -10.42 11.04
C GLU A 145 6.41 -11.88 11.27
N GLU A 146 6.95 -12.45 12.34
CA GLU A 146 6.62 -13.82 12.73
C GLU A 146 5.15 -13.93 13.16
N ARG A 147 4.53 -15.06 12.81
CA ARG A 147 3.19 -15.40 13.30
C ARG A 147 3.18 -15.48 14.83
N GLY A 148 2.03 -15.15 15.42
CA GLY A 148 1.86 -15.12 16.88
C GLY A 148 1.98 -13.70 17.41
N LYS A 149 2.69 -13.54 18.53
CA LYS A 149 2.77 -12.25 19.24
C LYS A 149 3.35 -11.10 18.40
N PRO A 150 4.40 -11.27 17.57
CA PRO A 150 4.99 -10.15 16.82
C PRO A 150 4.01 -9.50 15.84
N ILE A 151 3.36 -10.30 14.98
CA ILE A 151 2.33 -9.76 14.07
C ILE A 151 1.07 -9.31 14.83
N LEU A 152 0.69 -9.99 15.92
CA LEU A 152 -0.44 -9.55 16.76
C LEU A 152 -0.23 -8.15 17.34
N ASP A 153 1.01 -7.78 17.67
CA ASP A 153 1.32 -6.44 18.18
C ASP A 153 1.06 -5.35 17.14
N LYS A 154 1.14 -5.67 15.85
CA LYS A 154 0.73 -4.77 14.77
C LYS A 154 -0.79 -4.65 14.70
N TRP A 155 -1.49 -5.78 14.79
CA TRP A 155 -2.95 -5.81 14.77
C TRP A 155 -3.60 -5.13 15.98
N ASN A 156 -2.93 -5.14 17.13
CA ASN A 156 -3.38 -4.43 18.33
C ASN A 156 -3.33 -2.89 18.18
N LEU A 157 -2.67 -2.36 17.15
CA LEU A 157 -2.67 -0.92 16.85
C LEU A 157 -3.95 -0.47 16.12
N ILE A 158 -4.74 -1.41 15.59
CA ILE A 158 -5.99 -1.10 14.89
C ILE A 158 -7.01 -0.58 15.91
N PRO A 159 -7.49 0.67 15.78
CA PRO A 159 -8.46 1.21 16.72
C PRO A 159 -9.85 0.59 16.52
N GLU A 160 -10.67 0.62 17.56
CA GLU A 160 -12.08 0.25 17.44
C GLU A 160 -12.84 1.21 16.51
N GLY A 161 -13.85 0.69 15.82
CA GLY A 161 -14.73 1.49 14.95
C GLY A 161 -14.08 1.95 13.65
N VAL A 162 -13.08 1.22 13.14
CA VAL A 162 -12.59 1.36 11.75
C VAL A 162 -13.65 0.79 10.81
N ASP A 163 -13.97 1.53 9.74
CA ASP A 163 -14.93 1.10 8.72
C ASP A 163 -14.25 0.23 7.65
N ILE A 164 -13.03 0.59 7.26
CA ILE A 164 -12.23 -0.11 6.25
C ILE A 164 -10.83 -0.38 6.79
N LEU A 165 -10.45 -1.66 6.82
CA LEU A 165 -9.10 -2.11 7.11
C LEU A 165 -8.37 -2.44 5.80
N VAL A 166 -7.21 -1.83 5.59
CA VAL A 166 -6.33 -2.12 4.45
C VAL A 166 -5.05 -2.77 4.96
N THR A 167 -4.88 -4.05 4.66
CA THR A 167 -3.64 -4.80 4.88
C THR A 167 -3.14 -5.34 3.55
N HIS A 168 -1.82 -5.50 3.41
CA HIS A 168 -1.27 -6.06 2.17
C HIS A 168 -1.57 -7.57 2.07
N GLY A 169 -1.27 -8.32 3.13
CA GLY A 169 -1.60 -9.75 3.21
C GLY A 169 -3.06 -10.01 3.61
N PRO A 170 -3.63 -11.17 3.22
CA PRO A 170 -4.99 -11.56 3.61
C PRO A 170 -5.07 -12.03 5.07
N PRO A 171 -6.27 -11.97 5.69
CA PRO A 171 -6.53 -12.68 6.94
C PRO A 171 -6.58 -14.20 6.70
N LEU A 172 -6.67 -14.99 7.78
CA LEU A 172 -6.94 -16.42 7.68
C LEU A 172 -8.33 -16.66 7.06
N GLY A 173 -8.42 -17.51 6.03
CA GLY A 173 -9.68 -17.86 5.36
C GLY A 173 -9.51 -18.91 4.26
#